data_AF-A0AA94EHQ3-F1
#
_entry.id   AF-A0AA94EHQ3-F1
#
_cell.length_a   1.000
_cell.length_b   1.000
_cell.length_c   1.000
_cell.angle_alpha   90.00
_cell.angle_beta   90.00
_cell.angle_gamma   90.00
#
_symmetry.space_group_name_H-M   'P 1'
#
loop_
_entity.id
_entity.type
_entity.pdbx_description
1 polymer ?
#
loop_
_entity_poly.entity_id
_entity_poly.type
_entity_poly.pdbx_seq_one_letter_code
_entity_poly.pdbx_strand_id
1 'polypeptide(L)'
;MIETALDRLTEEGLLSEARYLESFVSYRARSGYGPLRIREELGQRGLQRTDIELALRESGIDWQEQLRDTWQRKFSGHLPIDAKERARQGRFLAYRGFSMEMINRLFSGRGMDD
;
A
#
# COMPACT_ATOMS: atom_id res chain seq x y z
N MET A 1 -35.39 -0.02 -23.81
CA MET A 1 -35.20 1.33 -23.22
C MET A 1 -34.94 1.32 -21.70
N ILE A 2 -35.16 0.21 -20.98
CA ILE A 2 -34.78 0.09 -19.55
C ILE A 2 -33.36 -0.47 -19.40
N GLU A 3 -32.95 -1.41 -20.27
CA GLU A 3 -31.62 -2.02 -20.26
C GLU A 3 -30.50 -0.98 -20.36
N THR A 4 -30.60 -0.02 -21.29
CA THR A 4 -29.59 1.05 -21.46
C THR A 4 -29.46 1.97 -20.24
N ALA A 5 -30.52 2.14 -19.45
CA ALA A 5 -30.48 2.97 -18.24
C ALA A 5 -29.84 2.22 -17.07
N LEU A 6 -30.09 0.91 -16.95
CA LEU A 6 -29.43 0.05 -15.97
C LEU A 6 -27.93 -0.08 -16.27
N ASP A 7 -27.56 -0.31 -17.53
CA ASP A 7 -26.16 -0.40 -17.94
C ASP A 7 -25.39 0.88 -17.60
N ARG A 8 -26.00 2.04 -17.88
CA ARG A 8 -25.40 3.34 -17.57
C ARG A 8 -25.23 3.56 -16.07
N LEU A 9 -26.23 3.22 -15.25
CA LEU A 9 -26.13 3.35 -13.79
C LEU A 9 -25.09 2.40 -13.19
N THR A 10 -24.98 1.19 -13.73
CA THR A 10 -23.94 0.23 -13.36
C THR A 10 -22.55 0.76 -13.73
N GLU A 11 -22.37 1.26 -14.95
CA GLU A 11 -21.11 1.84 -15.40
C GLU A 11 -20.71 3.07 -14.55
N GLU A 12 -21.66 3.97 -14.27
CA GLU A 12 -21.42 5.13 -13.40
C GLU A 12 -21.02 4.70 -11.96
N GLY A 13 -21.65 3.65 -11.43
CA GLY A 13 -21.28 3.05 -10.14
C GLY A 13 -19.86 2.47 -10.12
N LEU A 14 -19.49 1.72 -11.16
CA LEU A 14 -18.14 1.15 -11.31
C LEU A 14 -17.07 2.23 -11.44
N LEU A 15 -17.33 3.30 -12.21
CA LEU A 15 -16.42 4.44 -12.34
C LEU A 15 -16.23 5.17 -11.00
N SER A 16 -17.28 5.29 -10.18
CA SER A 16 -17.20 5.88 -8.84
C SER A 16 -16.33 5.03 -7.91
N GLU A 17 -16.54 3.71 -7.90
CA GLU A 17 -15.77 2.79 -7.07
C GLU A 17 -14.28 2.75 -7.46
N ALA A 18 -13.97 2.73 -8.77
CA ALA A 18 -12.60 2.79 -9.26
C ALA A 18 -11.87 4.08 -8.82
N ARG A 19 -12.53 5.24 -8.94
CA ARG A 19 -11.97 6.53 -8.48
C ARG A 19 -11.77 6.56 -6.97
N TYR A 20 -12.67 5.93 -6.22
CA TYR A 20 -12.55 5.81 -4.77
C TYR A 20 -11.34 4.95 -4.39
N LEU A 21 -11.17 3.80 -5.03
CA LEU A 21 -10.02 2.90 -4.82
C LEU A 21 -8.70 3.62 -5.10
N GLU A 22 -8.57 4.27 -6.25
CA GLU A 22 -7.37 5.04 -6.64
C GLU A 22 -7.05 6.13 -5.60
N SER A 23 -8.06 6.94 -5.26
CA SER A 23 -7.91 8.03 -4.29
C SER A 23 -7.50 7.52 -2.92
N PHE A 24 -8.09 6.40 -2.48
CA PHE A 24 -7.76 5.79 -1.20
C PHE A 24 -6.34 5.24 -1.17
N VAL A 25 -5.93 4.49 -2.20
CA VAL A 25 -4.56 3.96 -2.32
C VAL A 25 -3.54 5.11 -2.24
N SER A 26 -3.74 6.17 -3.03
CA SER A 26 -2.87 7.36 -3.04
C SER A 26 -2.82 8.04 -1.67
N TYR A 27 -3.98 8.26 -1.05
CA TYR A 27 -4.08 8.86 0.29
C TYR A 27 -3.33 8.06 1.35
N ARG A 28 -3.51 6.74 1.38
CA ARG A 28 -2.88 5.87 2.39
C ARG A 28 -1.38 5.72 2.15
N ALA A 29 -0.94 5.63 0.91
CA ALA A 29 0.48 5.61 0.56
C ALA A 29 1.19 6.87 1.06
N ARG A 30 0.63 8.07 0.78
CA ARG A 30 1.15 9.35 1.32
C ARG A 30 1.20 9.39 2.84
N SER A 31 0.29 8.67 3.50
CA SER A 31 0.25 8.52 4.96
C SER A 31 1.28 7.50 5.51
N GLY A 32 2.10 6.91 4.64
CA GLY A 32 3.15 5.94 5.01
C GLY A 32 2.60 4.55 5.35
N TYR A 33 1.51 4.14 4.68
CA TYR A 33 0.99 2.78 4.74
C TYR A 33 1.30 2.02 3.46
N GLY A 34 1.70 0.76 3.62
CA GLY A 34 2.02 -0.18 2.54
C GLY A 34 0.82 -0.98 2.06
N PRO A 35 1.02 -1.77 1.00
CA PRO A 35 -0.06 -2.40 0.23
C PRO A 35 -0.87 -3.41 1.04
N LEU A 36 -0.27 -4.10 2.02
CA LEU A 36 -1.00 -5.09 2.83
C LEU A 36 -2.08 -4.42 3.69
N ARG A 37 -1.75 -3.26 4.27
CA ARG A 37 -2.67 -2.53 5.15
C ARG A 37 -3.78 -1.86 4.33
N ILE A 38 -3.43 -1.31 3.17
CA ILE A 38 -4.40 -0.71 2.25
C ILE A 38 -5.41 -1.77 1.79
N ARG A 39 -4.95 -2.97 1.43
CA ARG A 39 -5.81 -4.08 1.05
C ARG A 39 -6.74 -4.50 2.18
N GLU A 40 -6.23 -4.63 3.40
CA GLU A 40 -7.03 -4.97 4.57
C GLU A 40 -8.14 -3.93 4.81
N GLU A 41 -7.81 -2.64 4.77
CA GLU A 41 -8.76 -1.56 5.01
C GLU A 41 -9.84 -1.45 3.94
N LEU A 42 -9.48 -1.66 2.67
CA LEU A 42 -10.46 -1.69 1.57
C LEU A 42 -11.34 -2.95 1.62
N GLY A 43 -10.76 -4.10 1.97
CA GLY A 43 -11.53 -5.34 2.17
C GLY A 43 -12.53 -5.25 3.31
N GLN A 44 -12.16 -4.60 4.42
CA GLN A 44 -13.08 -4.31 5.54
C GLN A 44 -14.25 -3.41 5.15
N ARG A 45 -14.12 -2.63 4.07
CA ARG A 45 -15.18 -1.78 3.52
C ARG A 45 -16.08 -2.51 2.51
N GLY A 46 -15.83 -3.80 2.28
CA GLY A 46 -16.64 -4.64 1.40
C GLY A 46 -16.30 -4.52 -0.09
N LEU A 47 -15.19 -3.86 -0.43
CA LEU A 47 -14.75 -3.75 -1.83
C LEU A 47 -14.20 -5.07 -2.34
N GLN A 48 -14.39 -5.31 -3.63
CA GLN A 48 -13.97 -6.55 -4.26
C GLN A 48 -12.45 -6.66 -4.30
N ARG A 49 -11.96 -7.86 -3.97
CA ARG A 49 -10.52 -8.14 -3.93
C ARG A 49 -9.86 -7.89 -5.27
N THR A 50 -10.52 -8.24 -6.38
CA THR A 50 -9.99 -8.03 -7.74
C THR A 50 -9.75 -6.56 -8.03
N ASP A 51 -10.67 -5.68 -7.62
CA ASP A 51 -10.59 -4.25 -7.90
C ASP A 51 -9.57 -3.56 -6.99
N ILE A 52 -9.44 -4.04 -5.74
CA ILE A 52 -8.36 -3.63 -4.83
C ILE A 52 -6.99 -3.96 -5.41
N GLU A 53 -6.78 -5.20 -5.86
CA GLU A 53 -5.49 -5.61 -6.43
C GLU A 53 -5.19 -4.86 -7.74
N LEU A 54 -6.21 -4.59 -8.56
CA LEU A 54 -6.09 -3.75 -9.75
C LEU A 54 -5.63 -2.33 -9.38
N ALA A 55 -6.31 -1.68 -8.44
CA ALA A 55 -5.97 -0.32 -8.01
C ALA A 55 -4.57 -0.23 -7.39
N LEU A 56 -4.16 -1.22 -6.59
CA LEU A 56 -2.80 -1.29 -6.04
C LEU A 56 -1.75 -1.43 -7.14
N ARG A 57 -2.01 -2.28 -8.15
CA ARG A 57 -1.11 -2.51 -9.29
C ARG A 57 -1.00 -1.29 -10.21
N GLU A 58 -2.12 -0.63 -10.49
CA GLU A 58 -2.18 0.52 -11.41
C GLU A 58 -1.85 1.86 -10.76
N SER A 59 -1.67 1.88 -9.43
CA SER A 59 -1.33 3.10 -8.69
C SER A 59 -0.01 3.76 -9.11
N GLY A 60 0.89 3.03 -9.78
CA GLY A 60 2.22 3.53 -10.16
C GLY A 60 3.15 3.79 -8.97
N ILE A 61 2.79 3.34 -7.77
CA ILE A 61 3.58 3.58 -6.55
C ILE A 61 4.73 2.58 -6.45
N ASP A 62 5.96 3.09 -6.29
CA ASP A 62 7.08 2.28 -5.83
C ASP A 62 6.95 2.05 -4.31
N TRP A 63 6.44 0.88 -3.96
CA TRP A 63 6.25 0.50 -2.56
C TRP A 63 7.56 0.33 -1.80
N GLN A 64 8.67 0.00 -2.47
CA GLN A 64 9.98 -0.11 -1.85
C GLN A 64 10.54 1.28 -1.50
N GLU A 65 10.33 2.27 -2.38
CA GLU A 65 10.64 3.67 -2.10
C GLU A 65 9.77 4.21 -0.94
N GLN A 66 8.46 3.97 -0.98
CA GLN A 66 7.56 4.42 0.09
C GLN A 66 7.89 3.78 1.44
N LEU A 67 8.38 2.54 1.43
CA LEU A 67 8.93 1.87 2.62
C LEU A 67 10.18 2.58 3.13
N ARG A 68 11.13 2.91 2.25
CA ARG A 68 12.38 3.62 2.60
C ARG A 68 12.06 4.97 3.23
N ASP A 69 11.22 5.78 2.59
CA ASP A 69 10.82 7.10 3.09
C ASP A 69 10.09 7.00 4.45
N THR A 70 9.14 6.06 4.58
CA THR A 70 8.45 5.81 5.86
C THR A 70 9.42 5.41 6.98
N TRP A 71 10.42 4.58 6.66
CA TRP A 71 11.45 4.16 7.59
C TRP A 71 12.40 5.31 7.97
N GLN A 72 12.89 6.08 6.98
CA GLN A 72 13.77 7.22 7.17
C GLN A 72 13.12 8.28 8.06
N ARG A 73 11.85 8.63 7.84
CA ARG A 73 11.14 9.60 8.68
C ARG A 73 11.04 9.17 10.14
N LYS A 74 10.98 7.86 10.43
CA LYS A 74 10.82 7.36 11.80
C LYS A 74 12.14 7.03 12.51
N PHE A 75 13.11 6.52 11.79
CA PHE A 75 14.36 6.01 12.35
C PHE A 75 15.60 6.77 11.84
N SER A 76 15.40 7.88 11.14
CA SER A 76 16.47 8.73 10.58
C SER A 76 17.45 7.97 9.68
N GLY A 77 17.00 6.87 9.07
CA GLY A 77 17.85 6.03 8.22
C GLY A 77 18.84 5.14 8.99
N HIS A 78 18.71 5.00 10.31
CA HIS A 78 19.58 4.13 11.09
C HIS A 78 19.18 2.66 10.96
N LEU A 79 20.02 1.88 10.28
CA LEU A 79 19.84 0.42 10.19
C LEU A 79 19.89 -0.23 11.58
N PRO A 80 19.14 -1.32 11.80
CA PRO A 80 19.14 -2.00 13.09
C PRO A 80 20.51 -2.63 13.35
N ILE A 81 21.11 -2.29 14.49
CA ILE A 81 22.44 -2.77 14.89
C ILE A 81 22.41 -4.10 15.66
N ASP A 82 21.24 -4.49 16.17
CA ASP A 82 21.05 -5.74 16.92
C ASP A 82 19.67 -6.36 16.65
N ALA A 83 19.42 -7.54 17.22
CA ALA A 83 18.16 -8.27 17.05
C ALA A 83 16.96 -7.51 17.64
N LYS A 84 17.17 -6.72 18.70
CA LYS A 84 16.11 -5.97 19.38
C LYS A 84 15.64 -4.80 18.52
N GLU A 85 16.56 -4.03 17.95
CA GLU A 85 16.30 -2.97 16.99
C GLU A 85 15.70 -3.53 15.70
N ARG A 86 16.19 -4.68 15.20
CA ARG A 86 15.60 -5.33 14.02
C ARG A 86 14.13 -5.67 14.26
N ALA A 87 13.80 -6.24 15.42
CA ALA A 87 12.43 -6.52 15.81
C ALA A 87 11.59 -5.25 16.02
N ARG A 88 12.17 -4.17 16.54
CA ARG A 88 11.47 -2.88 16.74
C ARG A 88 11.12 -2.22 15.41
N GLN A 89 12.10 -2.05 14.52
CA GLN A 89 11.91 -1.43 13.22
C GLN A 89 11.02 -2.29 12.33
N GLY A 90 11.26 -3.62 12.31
CA GLY A 90 10.44 -4.57 11.55
C GLY A 90 8.98 -4.56 11.97
N ARG A 91 8.66 -4.57 13.28
CA ARG A 91 7.27 -4.49 13.76
C ARG A 91 6.58 -3.20 13.34
N PHE A 92 7.29 -2.08 13.37
CA PHE A 92 6.72 -0.81 12.89
C PHE A 92 6.36 -0.87 11.41
N LEU A 93 7.27 -1.34 10.56
CA LEU A 93 7.02 -1.41 9.11
C LEU A 93 5.95 -2.46 8.76
N ALA A 94 5.93 -3.58 9.46
CA ALA A 94 4.87 -4.58 9.33
C ALA A 94 3.50 -4.02 9.73
N TYR A 95 3.43 -3.26 10.84
CA TYR A 95 2.22 -2.56 11.25
C TYR A 95 1.77 -1.51 10.22
N ARG A 96 2.72 -0.87 9.53
CA ARG A 96 2.42 0.01 8.39
C ARG A 96 1.96 -0.74 7.15
N GLY A 97 2.00 -2.07 7.12
CA GLY A 97 1.49 -2.86 6.00
C GLY A 97 2.52 -3.19 4.92
N PHE A 98 3.80 -3.10 5.24
CA PHE A 98 4.86 -3.58 4.36
C PHE A 98 5.13 -5.07 4.59
N SER A 99 5.43 -5.81 3.52
CA SER A 99 5.71 -7.23 3.63
C SER A 99 7.07 -7.48 4.29
N MET A 100 7.19 -8.64 4.94
CA MET A 100 8.47 -9.04 5.55
C MET A 100 9.59 -9.17 4.50
N GLU A 101 9.25 -9.52 3.26
CA GLU A 101 10.22 -9.54 2.16
C GLU A 101 10.82 -8.16 1.89
N MET A 102 9.97 -7.13 1.75
CA MET A 102 10.42 -5.75 1.50
C MET A 102 11.24 -5.21 2.67
N ILE A 103 10.81 -5.51 3.90
CA ILE A 103 11.50 -5.12 5.14
C ILE A 103 12.88 -5.77 5.21
N ASN A 104 12.98 -7.06 4.89
CA ASN A 104 14.26 -7.76 4.87
C ASN A 104 15.18 -7.22 3.77
N ARG A 105 14.64 -6.84 2.60
CA ARG A 105 15.39 -6.19 1.51
C ARG A 105 15.93 -4.82 1.92
N LEU A 106 15.16 -4.03 2.66
CA LEU A 106 15.63 -2.77 3.23
C LEU A 106 16.82 -3.00 4.17
N PHE A 107 16.69 -3.94 5.10
CA PHE A 107 17.74 -4.19 6.10
C PHE A 107 18.99 -4.86 5.55
N SER A 108 18.90 -5.54 4.41
CA SER A 108 20.07 -6.17 3.78
C SER A 108 20.93 -5.18 2.97
N GLY A 109 20.52 -3.90 2.87
CA GLY A 109 21.27 -2.88 2.13
C GLY A 109 21.28 -3.07 0.61
N ARG A 110 20.53 -4.06 0.08
CA ARG A 110 20.51 -4.42 -1.36
C ARG A 110 19.66 -3.45 -2.20
N GLY A 111 19.72 -2.17 -1.90
CA GLY A 111 19.03 -1.10 -2.62
C GLY A 111 19.65 0.28 -2.36
N MET A 112 20.94 0.31 -2.00
CA MET A 112 21.76 1.53 -1.88
C MET A 112 22.43 1.90 -3.21
N ASP A 113 22.33 1.03 -4.24
CA ASP A 113 22.94 1.20 -5.55
C ASP A 113 21.87 0.98 -6.64
N ASP A 114 21.01 1.98 -6.86
CA ASP A 114 20.41 2.29 -8.18
C ASP A 114 19.94 3.75 -8.19
#